data_AF-A0A401FJG1-F1
#
_entry.id   AF-A0A401FJG1-F1
#
_cell.length_a   1.000
_cell.length_b   1.000
_cell.length_c   1.000
_cell.angle_alpha   90.00
_cell.angle_beta   90.00
_cell.angle_gamma   90.00
#
_symmetry.space_group_name_H-M   'P 1'
#
loop_
_entity.id
_entity.type
_entity.pdbx_description
1 polymer ?
#
loop_
_entity_poly.entity_id
_entity_poly.type
_entity_poly.pdbx_seq_one_letter_code
_entity_poly.pdbx_strand_id
1 'polypeptide(L)'
;MNSNQQEYWTMKQIADNLGVNKMKVYRTVTNNSIPYAYKKGQTLYFNATSKATIEDLITPNQSKVTKLSLAVLKSLNEEIASQQEQIARLTKLLDQSQKLQLLAQQQRVAAEKEASKMKTELKQVDAQEFDTRPNEHSES
;
A
#
# COMPACT_ATOMS: atom_id res chain seq x y z
N MET A 1 -39.31 -45.09 -22.18
CA MET A 1 -39.88 -43.97 -21.39
C MET A 1 -38.83 -43.52 -20.39
N ASN A 2 -38.52 -42.23 -20.33
CA ASN A 2 -38.08 -41.49 -19.14
C ASN A 2 -37.88 -40.03 -19.57
N SER A 3 -38.95 -39.27 -19.46
CA SER A 3 -38.94 -37.82 -19.64
C SER A 3 -37.91 -37.23 -18.68
N ASN A 4 -36.95 -36.47 -19.19
CA ASN A 4 -36.11 -35.57 -18.39
C ASN A 4 -37.04 -34.58 -17.66
N GLN A 5 -37.52 -34.96 -16.49
CA GLN A 5 -38.14 -34.03 -15.56
C GLN A 5 -37.00 -33.12 -15.10
N GLN A 6 -36.84 -31.97 -15.75
CA GLN A 6 -36.05 -30.89 -15.18
C GLN A 6 -36.71 -30.55 -13.86
N GLU A 7 -36.12 -31.05 -12.79
CA GLU A 7 -36.57 -30.77 -11.44
C GLU A 7 -36.28 -29.29 -11.16
N TYR A 8 -37.29 -28.58 -10.68
CA TYR A 8 -37.19 -27.17 -10.36
C TYR A 8 -37.38 -26.99 -8.88
N TRP A 9 -36.54 -26.16 -8.26
CA TRP A 9 -36.55 -25.95 -6.82
C TRP A 9 -37.01 -24.55 -6.48
N THR A 10 -37.83 -24.44 -5.45
CA THR A 10 -38.21 -23.17 -4.84
C THR A 10 -37.20 -22.79 -3.77
N MET A 11 -37.14 -21.49 -3.41
CA MET A 11 -36.29 -21.03 -2.29
C MET A 11 -36.56 -21.79 -0.99
N LYS A 12 -37.81 -22.21 -0.75
CA LYS A 12 -38.19 -22.99 0.44
C LYS A 12 -37.54 -24.38 0.40
N GLN A 13 -37.66 -25.10 -0.72
CA GLN A 13 -37.04 -26.42 -0.86
C GLN A 13 -35.51 -26.36 -0.75
N ILE A 14 -34.89 -25.34 -1.35
CA ILE A 14 -33.44 -25.13 -1.21
C ILE A 14 -33.08 -24.87 0.26
N ALA A 15 -33.87 -24.05 0.96
CA ALA A 15 -33.64 -23.75 2.37
C ALA A 15 -33.78 -25.00 3.26
N ASP A 16 -34.84 -25.78 3.03
CA ASP A 16 -35.12 -27.02 3.76
C ASP A 16 -34.01 -28.05 3.53
N ASN A 17 -33.52 -28.21 2.29
CA ASN A 17 -32.41 -29.12 1.96
C ASN A 17 -31.08 -28.70 2.61
N LEU A 18 -30.83 -27.40 2.69
CA LEU A 18 -29.62 -26.85 3.29
C LEU A 18 -29.71 -26.71 4.82
N GLY A 19 -30.89 -26.93 5.42
CA GLY A 19 -31.14 -26.69 6.84
C GLY A 19 -30.99 -25.22 7.26
N VAL A 20 -31.23 -24.27 6.34
CA VAL A 20 -31.09 -22.83 6.58
C VAL A 20 -32.42 -22.11 6.55
N ASN A 21 -32.47 -20.89 7.09
CA ASN A 21 -33.65 -20.04 6.97
C ASN A 21 -33.90 -19.62 5.51
N LYS A 22 -35.15 -19.69 5.03
CA LYS A 22 -35.56 -19.23 3.69
C LYS A 22 -35.10 -17.80 3.37
N MET A 23 -35.06 -16.90 4.35
CA MET A 23 -34.58 -15.53 4.17
C MET A 23 -33.09 -15.47 3.81
N LYS A 24 -32.28 -16.42 4.28
CA LYS A 24 -30.87 -16.55 3.88
C LYS A 24 -30.77 -16.85 2.39
N VAL A 25 -31.57 -17.81 1.90
CA VAL A 25 -31.67 -18.13 0.47
C VAL A 25 -32.12 -16.92 -0.35
N TYR A 26 -33.17 -16.23 0.10
CA TYR A 26 -33.66 -15.02 -0.56
C TYR A 26 -32.57 -13.95 -0.70
N ARG A 27 -31.88 -13.61 0.39
CA ARG A 27 -30.79 -12.63 0.39
C ARG A 27 -29.66 -13.03 -0.55
N THR A 28 -29.28 -14.30 -0.57
CA THR A 28 -28.25 -14.81 -1.49
C THR A 28 -28.68 -14.63 -2.95
N VAL A 29 -29.93 -14.96 -3.28
CA VAL A 29 -30.46 -14.77 -4.64
C VAL A 29 -30.51 -13.29 -5.03
N THR A 30 -30.98 -12.41 -4.15
CA THR A 30 -31.10 -10.98 -4.47
C THR A 30 -29.76 -10.27 -4.55
N ASN A 31 -28.83 -10.56 -3.64
CA ASN A 31 -27.54 -9.87 -3.57
C ASN A 31 -26.60 -10.29 -4.71
N ASN A 32 -26.76 -11.50 -5.23
CA ASN A 32 -25.93 -12.04 -6.30
C ASN A 32 -26.66 -12.11 -7.66
N SER A 33 -27.85 -11.49 -7.75
CA SER A 33 -28.66 -11.42 -8.97
C SER A 33 -28.85 -12.78 -9.67
N ILE A 34 -29.14 -13.83 -8.90
CA ILE A 34 -29.20 -15.20 -9.42
C ILE A 34 -30.48 -15.38 -10.24
N PRO A 35 -30.38 -15.81 -11.52
CA PRO A 35 -31.54 -15.95 -12.38
C PRO A 35 -32.42 -17.12 -11.95
N TYR A 36 -33.74 -16.90 -11.99
CA TYR A 36 -34.75 -17.96 -11.86
C TYR A 36 -35.13 -18.47 -13.25
N ALA A 37 -35.54 -19.74 -13.32
CA ALA A 37 -35.98 -20.35 -14.58
C ALA A 37 -37.37 -19.87 -14.98
N TYR A 38 -38.31 -19.86 -14.02
CA TYR A 38 -39.63 -19.29 -14.21
C TYR A 38 -40.26 -18.89 -12.87
N LYS A 39 -41.36 -18.13 -12.96
CA LYS A 39 -42.16 -17.69 -11.82
C LYS A 39 -43.59 -18.24 -11.96
N LYS A 40 -44.15 -18.81 -10.91
CA LYS A 40 -45.57 -19.23 -10.85
C LYS A 40 -46.23 -18.53 -9.67
N GLY A 41 -47.16 -17.62 -9.94
CA GLY A 41 -47.72 -16.72 -8.91
C GLY A 41 -46.60 -15.86 -8.32
N GLN A 42 -46.43 -15.88 -6.99
CA GLN A 42 -45.30 -15.19 -6.33
C GLN A 42 -44.09 -16.10 -6.08
N THR A 43 -44.13 -17.37 -6.50
CA THR A 43 -43.07 -18.34 -6.23
C THR A 43 -42.08 -18.41 -7.38
N LEU A 44 -40.80 -18.27 -7.07
CA LEU A 44 -39.68 -18.39 -8.00
C LEU A 44 -39.16 -19.83 -8.03
N TYR A 45 -38.87 -20.33 -9.23
CA TYR A 45 -38.36 -21.66 -9.49
C TYR A 45 -36.98 -21.58 -10.12
N PHE A 46 -36.03 -22.32 -9.56
CA PHE A 46 -34.63 -22.34 -9.96
C PHE A 46 -34.30 -23.67 -10.62
N ASN A 47 -33.51 -23.62 -11.70
CA ASN A 47 -32.96 -24.81 -12.34
C ASN A 47 -31.78 -25.37 -11.51
N ALA A 48 -31.24 -26.51 -11.94
CA ALA A 48 -30.13 -27.18 -11.25
C ALA A 48 -28.89 -26.30 -11.12
N THR A 49 -28.55 -25.53 -12.16
CA THR A 49 -27.40 -24.62 -12.15
C THR A 49 -27.55 -23.51 -11.11
N SER A 50 -28.68 -22.81 -11.11
CA SER A 50 -28.96 -21.75 -10.13
C SER A 50 -29.04 -22.31 -8.72
N LYS A 51 -29.61 -23.50 -8.53
CA LYS A 51 -29.61 -24.20 -7.24
C LYS A 51 -28.18 -24.46 -6.74
N ALA A 52 -27.33 -25.06 -7.57
CA ALA A 52 -25.95 -25.36 -7.20
C ALA A 52 -25.17 -24.10 -6.82
N THR A 53 -25.36 -23.00 -7.55
CA THR A 53 -24.77 -21.69 -7.21
C THR A 53 -25.26 -21.18 -5.86
N ILE A 54 -26.57 -21.28 -5.58
CA ILE A 54 -27.14 -20.87 -4.29
C ILE A 54 -26.54 -21.71 -3.14
N GLU A 55 -26.43 -23.03 -3.33
CA GLU A 55 -25.87 -23.95 -2.34
C GLU A 55 -24.39 -23.67 -2.05
N ASP A 56 -23.58 -23.42 -3.09
CA ASP A 56 -22.16 -23.08 -2.95
C ASP A 56 -21.96 -21.71 -2.27
N LEU A 57 -22.83 -20.74 -2.53
CA LEU A 57 -22.74 -19.43 -1.87
C LEU A 57 -23.18 -19.46 -0.40
N ILE A 58 -24.12 -20.33 -0.03
CA ILE A 58 -24.64 -20.44 1.34
C ILE A 58 -23.75 -21.31 2.23
N THR A 59 -23.21 -22.37 1.63
CA THR A 59 -22.34 -23.37 2.24
C THR A 59 -21.14 -23.55 1.32
N PRO A 60 -20.24 -22.56 1.29
CA PRO A 60 -19.06 -22.65 0.46
C PRO A 60 -18.26 -23.85 0.94
N ASN A 61 -17.98 -24.76 0.02
CA ASN A 61 -17.26 -25.98 0.30
C ASN A 61 -15.92 -25.58 0.94
N GLN A 62 -15.76 -25.83 2.25
CA GLN A 62 -14.69 -25.25 3.08
C GLN A 62 -13.31 -25.48 2.44
N SER A 63 -13.13 -26.62 1.79
CA SER A 63 -11.92 -27.01 1.06
C SER A 63 -11.49 -26.06 -0.07
N LYS A 64 -12.41 -25.38 -0.76
CA LYS A 64 -12.09 -24.38 -1.79
C LYS A 64 -11.76 -23.01 -1.19
N VAL A 65 -12.48 -22.62 -0.13
CA VAL A 65 -12.26 -21.35 0.58
C VAL A 65 -10.88 -21.33 1.22
N THR A 66 -10.47 -22.44 1.86
CA THR A 66 -9.16 -22.52 2.53
C THR A 66 -7.99 -22.43 1.54
N LYS A 67 -8.12 -22.98 0.34
CA LYS A 67 -7.05 -22.90 -0.68
C LYS A 67 -6.92 -21.50 -1.28
N LEU A 68 -8.05 -20.87 -1.59
CA LEU A 68 -8.03 -19.50 -2.12
C LEU A 68 -7.51 -18.52 -1.07
N SER A 69 -7.92 -18.68 0.20
CA SER A 69 -7.41 -17.84 1.28
C SER A 69 -5.91 -18.04 1.52
N LEU A 70 -5.38 -19.26 1.39
CA LEU A 70 -3.97 -19.55 1.63
C LEU A 70 -3.08 -19.00 0.51
N ALA A 71 -3.55 -19.04 -0.74
CA ALA A 71 -2.88 -18.39 -1.87
C ALA A 71 -2.84 -16.87 -1.71
N VAL A 72 -3.96 -16.24 -1.34
CA VAL A 72 -4.04 -14.79 -1.09
C VAL A 72 -3.12 -14.38 0.07
N LEU A 73 -3.11 -15.14 1.17
CA LEU A 73 -2.23 -14.88 2.31
C LEU A 73 -0.75 -14.98 1.91
N LYS A 74 -0.39 -15.94 1.06
CA LYS A 74 0.97 -16.09 0.56
C LYS A 74 1.39 -14.88 -0.29
N SER A 75 0.54 -14.46 -1.24
CA SER A 75 0.82 -13.28 -2.07
C SER A 75 0.93 -12.00 -1.25
N LEU A 76 0.06 -11.81 -0.26
CA LEU A 76 0.14 -10.66 0.67
C LEU A 76 1.45 -10.69 1.47
N ASN A 77 1.90 -11.87 1.90
CA ASN A 77 3.15 -12.01 2.64
C ASN A 77 4.39 -11.71 1.76
N GLU A 78 4.36 -12.15 0.49
CA GLU A 78 5.40 -11.80 -0.50
C GLU A 78 5.44 -10.29 -0.77
N GLU A 79 4.27 -9.65 -0.88
CA GLU A 79 4.17 -8.20 -1.07
C GLU A 79 4.70 -7.42 0.15
N ILE A 80 4.36 -7.84 1.37
CA ILE A 80 4.89 -7.25 2.60
C ILE A 80 6.42 -7.37 2.65
N ALA A 81 6.97 -8.54 2.31
CA ALA A 81 8.42 -8.74 2.30
C ALA A 81 9.12 -7.81 1.29
N SER A 82 8.56 -7.66 0.08
CA SER A 82 9.06 -6.74 -0.93
C SER A 82 9.02 -5.28 -0.46
N GLN A 83 7.91 -4.86 0.16
CA GLN A 83 7.77 -3.51 0.70
C GLN A 83 8.77 -3.25 1.84
N GLN A 84 9.01 -4.22 2.72
CA GLN A 84 10.02 -4.11 3.78
C GLN A 84 11.43 -3.95 3.21
N GLU A 85 11.77 -4.66 2.13
CA GLU A 85 13.06 -4.50 1.47
C GLU A 85 13.22 -3.10 0.85
N GLN A 86 12.16 -2.58 0.22
CA GLN A 86 12.15 -1.21 -0.32
C GLN A 86 12.34 -0.16 0.79
N ILE A 87 11.65 -0.31 1.92
CA ILE A 87 11.83 0.56 3.09
C ILE A 87 13.28 0.53 3.55
N ALA A 88 13.87 -0.66 3.71
CA ALA A 88 15.26 -0.79 4.13
C ALA A 88 16.25 -0.08 3.17
N ARG A 89 16.04 -0.23 1.85
CA ARG A 89 16.85 0.45 0.83
C ARG A 89 16.71 1.98 0.90
N LEU A 90 15.48 2.49 1.02
CA LEU A 90 15.20 3.92 1.11
C LEU A 90 15.76 4.53 2.40
N THR A 91 15.61 3.85 3.55
CA THR A 91 16.20 4.28 4.82
C THR A 91 17.72 4.36 4.72
N LYS A 92 18.37 3.37 4.08
CA LYS A 92 19.82 3.39 3.87
C LYS A 92 20.26 4.55 2.96
N LEU A 93 19.46 4.91 1.96
CA LEU A 93 19.76 6.04 1.08
C LEU A 93 19.59 7.37 1.81
N LEU A 94 18.55 7.49 2.64
CA LEU A 94 18.31 8.66 3.47
C LEU A 94 19.43 8.88 4.50
N ASP A 95 19.90 7.81 5.16
CA ASP A 95 21.03 7.90 6.09
C ASP A 95 22.31 8.37 5.38
N GLN A 96 22.57 7.87 4.16
CA GLN A 96 23.70 8.33 3.35
C GLN A 96 23.58 9.81 2.96
N SER A 97 22.40 10.27 2.54
CA SER A 97 22.22 11.68 2.16
C SER A 97 22.37 12.62 3.37
N GLN A 98 21.84 12.23 4.53
CA GLN A 98 22.00 12.98 5.77
C GLN A 98 23.47 13.08 6.20
N LYS A 99 24.24 11.98 6.11
CA LYS A 99 25.68 11.99 6.39
C LYS A 99 26.45 12.92 5.46
N LEU A 100 26.18 12.86 4.16
CA LEU A 100 26.83 13.74 3.18
C LEU A 100 26.49 15.22 3.43
N GLN A 101 25.23 15.52 3.75
CA GLN A 101 24.80 16.88 4.05
C GLN A 101 25.51 17.42 5.31
N LEU A 102 25.66 16.59 6.35
CA LEU A 102 26.39 16.96 7.56
C LEU A 102 27.87 17.24 7.26
N LEU A 103 28.52 16.37 6.48
CA LEU A 103 29.92 16.56 6.07
C LEU A 103 30.11 17.85 5.26
N ALA A 104 29.22 18.10 4.29
CA ALA A 104 29.25 19.32 3.49
C ALA A 104 29.07 20.57 4.37
N GLN A 105 28.16 20.51 5.36
CA GLN A 105 27.95 21.62 6.28
C GLN A 105 29.18 21.88 7.16
N GLN A 106 29.82 20.83 7.68
CA GLN A 106 31.06 20.97 8.48
C GLN A 106 32.20 21.57 7.66
N GLN A 107 32.39 21.14 6.41
CA GLN A 107 33.39 21.71 5.51
C GLN A 107 33.13 23.18 5.21
N ARG A 108 31.87 23.56 4.98
CA ARG A 108 31.49 24.97 4.78
C ARG A 108 31.82 25.83 5.99
N VAL A 109 31.45 25.37 7.19
CA VAL A 109 31.76 26.09 8.43
C VAL A 109 33.27 26.21 8.65
N ALA A 110 34.04 25.17 8.35
CA ALA A 110 35.50 25.23 8.45
C ALA A 110 36.10 26.23 7.45
N ALA A 111 35.66 26.20 6.19
CA ALA A 111 36.10 27.13 5.17
C ALA A 111 35.73 28.59 5.50
N GLU A 112 34.53 28.84 6.03
CA GLU A 112 34.09 30.17 6.49
C GLU A 112 34.94 30.69 7.66
N LYS A 113 35.33 29.80 8.59
CA LYS A 113 36.24 30.17 9.69
C LYS A 113 37.62 30.54 9.18
N GLU A 114 38.21 29.74 8.30
CA GLU A 114 39.52 30.03 7.72
C GLU A 114 39.50 31.30 6.84
N ALA A 115 38.44 31.50 6.05
CA ALA A 115 38.26 32.74 5.28
C ALA A 115 38.13 33.98 6.18
N SER A 116 37.46 33.84 7.32
CA SER A 116 37.32 34.93 8.30
C SER A 116 38.65 35.26 8.97
N LYS A 117 39.47 34.25 9.33
CA LYS A 117 40.83 34.44 9.87
C LYS A 117 41.74 35.15 8.87
N MET A 118 41.79 34.67 7.62
CA MET A 118 42.58 35.31 6.56
C MET A 118 42.14 36.77 6.33
N LYS A 119 40.83 37.05 6.36
CA LYS A 119 40.32 38.43 6.24
C LYS A 119 40.72 39.32 7.42
N THR A 120 40.80 38.78 8.63
CA THR A 120 41.29 39.54 9.79
C THR A 120 42.79 39.78 9.74
N GLU A 121 43.57 38.80 9.27
CA GLU A 121 45.02 38.92 9.11
C GLU A 121 45.38 39.95 8.02
N LEU A 122 44.69 39.91 6.87
CA LEU A 122 44.87 40.91 5.80
C LEU A 122 44.59 42.34 6.29
N LYS A 123 43.52 42.54 7.09
CA LYS A 123 43.22 43.86 7.68
C LYS A 123 44.28 44.33 8.68
N GLN A 124 44.97 43.42 9.36
CA GLN A 124 46.05 43.77 10.29
C GLN A 124 47.35 44.12 9.53
N VAL A 125 47.64 43.45 8.42
CA VAL A 125 48.77 43.78 7.52
C VAL A 125 48.56 45.14 6.87
N ASP A 126 47.37 45.42 6.32
CA ASP A 126 47.04 46.74 5.75
C ASP A 126 47.15 47.87 6.79
N ALA A 127 46.82 47.61 8.06
CA ALA A 127 46.95 48.58 9.14
C ALA A 127 48.41 48.82 9.57
N GLN A 128 49.29 47.83 9.44
CA GLN A 128 50.73 47.95 9.77
C GLN A 128 51.54 48.63 8.65
N GLU A 129 51.15 48.48 7.37
CA GLU A 129 51.78 49.21 6.25
C GLU A 129 51.47 50.72 6.24
N PHE A 130 50.38 51.16 6.87
CA PHE A 130 50.05 52.58 6.99
C PHE A 130 50.86 53.32 8.06
N ASP A 131 51.36 52.61 9.09
CA ASP A 131 52.08 53.21 10.22
C ASP A 131 53.61 53.26 10.01
N THR A 132 54.12 52.63 8.95
CA THR A 132 55.57 52.54 8.64
C THR A 132 56.04 53.41 7.48
N ARG A 133 55.18 54.28 6.92
CA ARG A 133 55.63 55.25 5.90
C ARG A 133 56.51 56.33 6.56
N PRO A 134 57.82 56.44 6.22
CA PRO A 134 58.67 57.49 6.73
C PRO A 134 58.17 58.84 6.19
N ASN A 135 58.03 59.79 7.11
CA ASN A 135 57.65 61.17 6.85
C ASN A 135 58.77 61.85 6.05
N GLU A 136 58.72 61.75 4.72
CA GLU A 136 59.56 62.54 3.83
C GLU A 136 58.82 63.82 3.41
N HIS A 137 59.57 64.93 3.44
CA HIS A 137 59.25 66.33 3.15
C HIS A 137 58.82 67.21 4.34
N SER A 138 59.39 68.39 4.58
CA SER A 138 60.50 69.11 3.95
C SER A 138 60.84 70.30 4.86
N GLU A 139 62.09 70.73 4.78
CA GLU A 139 62.65 71.99 5.29
C GLU A 139 61.76 73.21 5.00
N SER A 140 61.69 74.13 5.97
CA SER A 140 61.90 75.57 5.81
C SER A 140 62.01 76.24 7.18
#